data_AF-A0A5M4AH46-F1
#
_entry.id   AF-A0A5M4AH46-F1
#
_cell.length_a   1.000
_cell.length_b   1.000
_cell.length_c   1.000
_cell.angle_alpha   90.00
_cell.angle_beta   90.00
_cell.angle_gamma   90.00
#
_symmetry.space_group_name_H-M   'P 1'
#
loop_
_entity.id
_entity.type
_entity.pdbx_description
1 polymer ?
#
loop_
_entity_poly.entity_id
_entity_poly.type
_entity_poly.pdbx_seq_one_letter_code
_entity_poly.pdbx_strand_id
1 'polypeptide(L)'
;MRLILFLVLFSLLSGHVSGQGSFLKKLNSHPDSSYIASYKNDLVVRLYTSRKYMGQQLIDGSLNKKLDYLPSNNYLVGFGINYKLLGINAGFSLPSMRMPVEKYGKTTFLDFQTHLYLRRVTFDLFSHVFWGQYLNNSHDILKSPPPKGFYYTRPDIRAYAVNAEMNYNFNYSRFSFRAPFLQDEWQKKSAGSFFAGGGVYWDGSDADSSFVPSGIAVPDFYNGINFKRWEWLAVAATGGYAHTFVIDKRFFIMLSAIGGIGVGRSTLTDMDNRDYHTYSPFYKLTERFGAGYQFGRVYVGATCVNMDMLMGAPPEGTRIHYRSGNIRANVAYRFSLKKEIRIFPGRK
;
A
#
# COMPACT_ATOMS: atom_id res chain seq x y z
N MET A 1 12.56 3.02 22.36
CA MET A 1 12.67 4.44 21.97
C MET A 1 12.10 4.78 20.57
N ARG A 2 11.49 3.83 19.82
CA ARG A 2 10.99 4.08 18.45
C ARG A 2 9.48 4.32 18.33
N LEU A 3 8.69 3.97 19.35
CA LEU A 3 7.23 4.19 19.39
C LEU A 3 6.83 5.64 19.74
N ILE A 4 7.74 6.40 20.38
CA ILE A 4 7.46 7.74 20.92
C ILE A 4 7.40 8.80 19.80
N LEU A 5 8.19 8.66 18.73
CA LEU A 5 8.14 9.57 17.58
C LEU A 5 6.80 9.52 16.82
N PHE A 6 6.13 8.36 16.79
CA PHE A 6 4.83 8.19 16.14
C PHE A 6 3.69 8.90 16.88
N LEU A 7 3.78 8.94 18.22
CA LEU A 7 2.83 9.68 19.06
C LEU A 7 3.05 11.19 19.01
N VAL A 8 4.28 11.66 18.79
CA VAL A 8 4.60 13.10 18.70
C VAL A 8 4.03 13.74 17.42
N LEU A 9 4.02 13.01 16.29
CA LEU A 9 3.41 13.52 15.05
C LEU A 9 1.87 13.60 15.12
N PHE A 10 1.24 12.71 15.90
CA PHE A 10 -0.20 12.76 16.15
C PHE A 10 -0.58 13.79 17.24
N SER A 11 0.29 14.01 18.24
CA SER A 11 0.04 14.99 19.31
C SER A 11 0.17 16.44 18.83
N LEU A 12 1.05 16.72 17.87
CA LEU A 12 1.17 18.04 17.24
C LEU A 12 -0.07 18.45 16.44
N LEU A 13 -0.90 17.48 16.01
CA LEU A 13 -2.21 17.75 15.39
C LEU A 13 -3.34 17.92 16.42
N SER A 14 -3.12 17.61 17.69
CA SER A 14 -4.15 17.70 18.74
C SER A 14 -4.15 19.03 19.52
N GLY A 15 -3.15 19.90 19.29
CA GLY A 15 -2.88 21.08 20.14
C GLY A 15 -3.64 22.40 19.84
N HIS A 16 -4.53 22.49 18.84
CA HIS A 16 -5.26 23.75 18.56
C HIS A 16 -6.72 23.51 18.15
N VAL A 17 -7.61 23.42 19.15
CA VAL A 17 -8.99 22.92 19.01
C VAL A 17 -10.00 23.94 18.45
N SER A 18 -9.63 25.21 18.25
CA SER A 18 -10.56 26.24 17.72
C SER A 18 -10.53 26.38 16.19
N GLY A 19 -9.38 26.12 15.55
CA GLY A 19 -9.17 26.29 14.10
C GLY A 19 -9.44 25.03 13.26
N GLN A 20 -9.42 23.85 13.89
CA GLN A 20 -9.58 22.55 13.21
C GLN A 20 -10.95 22.40 12.53
N GLY A 21 -12.03 22.93 13.12
CA GLY A 21 -13.38 22.84 12.53
C GLY A 21 -13.52 23.59 11.20
N SER A 22 -12.89 24.77 11.08
CA SER A 22 -12.87 25.57 9.84
C SER A 22 -11.93 24.95 8.79
N PHE A 23 -10.78 24.46 9.23
CA PHE A 23 -9.79 23.80 8.37
C PHE A 23 -10.33 22.47 7.79
N LEU A 24 -10.92 21.61 8.62
CA LEU A 24 -11.54 20.35 8.17
C LEU A 24 -12.70 20.60 7.19
N LYS A 25 -13.52 21.64 7.44
CA LYS A 25 -14.56 22.08 6.49
C LYS A 25 -13.96 22.52 5.15
N LYS A 26 -12.86 23.27 5.15
CA LYS A 26 -12.15 23.69 3.92
C LYS A 26 -11.55 22.51 3.16
N LEU A 27 -11.02 21.51 3.86
CA LEU A 27 -10.47 20.29 3.24
C LEU A 27 -11.53 19.38 2.60
N ASN A 28 -12.79 19.51 3.02
CA ASN A 28 -13.91 18.67 2.56
C ASN A 28 -14.98 19.49 1.81
N SER A 29 -14.56 20.48 1.03
CA SER A 29 -15.44 21.35 0.24
C SER A 29 -16.39 20.58 -0.68
N HIS A 30 -17.55 21.16 -1.01
CA HIS A 30 -18.48 20.53 -1.95
C HIS A 30 -17.86 20.37 -3.34
N PRO A 31 -18.08 19.24 -4.03
CA PRO A 31 -17.68 19.10 -5.41
C PRO A 31 -18.55 19.96 -6.33
N ASP A 32 -18.05 20.18 -7.55
CA ASP A 32 -18.88 20.62 -8.67
C ASP A 32 -19.90 19.53 -8.99
N SER A 33 -21.17 19.82 -8.70
CA SER A 33 -22.27 18.87 -8.85
C SER A 33 -22.51 18.47 -10.31
N SER A 34 -21.99 19.20 -11.30
CA SER A 34 -22.07 18.81 -12.71
C SER A 34 -21.10 17.68 -13.06
N TYR A 35 -20.00 17.56 -12.30
CA TYR A 35 -18.97 16.52 -12.48
C TYR A 35 -19.15 15.35 -11.52
N ILE A 36 -19.56 15.59 -10.27
CA ILE A 36 -19.58 14.56 -9.24
C ILE A 36 -20.92 14.56 -8.51
N ALA A 37 -21.56 13.40 -8.40
CA ALA A 37 -22.64 13.18 -7.44
C ALA A 37 -22.08 12.59 -6.14
N SER A 38 -22.48 13.14 -5.00
CA SER A 38 -22.00 12.71 -3.68
C SER A 38 -23.10 11.97 -2.92
N TYR A 39 -22.76 10.79 -2.41
CA TYR A 39 -23.60 9.90 -1.62
C TYR A 39 -22.99 9.65 -0.24
N LYS A 40 -22.19 10.59 0.29
CA LYS A 40 -21.52 10.49 1.60
C LYS A 40 -22.45 10.15 2.78
N ASN A 41 -23.74 10.47 2.66
CA ASN A 41 -24.76 10.21 3.68
C ASN A 41 -25.47 8.85 3.49
N ASP A 42 -25.21 8.15 2.39
CA ASP A 42 -25.67 6.79 2.22
C ASP A 42 -24.70 5.83 2.91
N LEU A 43 -25.24 4.72 3.41
CA LEU A 43 -24.45 3.59 3.87
C LEU A 43 -24.08 2.74 2.64
N VAL A 44 -22.79 2.63 2.34
CA VAL A 44 -22.30 1.75 1.28
C VAL A 44 -21.92 0.41 1.91
N VAL A 45 -22.57 -0.66 1.49
CA VAL A 45 -22.19 -2.03 1.86
C VAL A 45 -21.55 -2.68 0.63
N ARG A 46 -20.42 -3.35 0.80
CA ARG A 46 -19.73 -4.07 -0.27
C ARG A 46 -19.46 -5.51 0.10
N LEU A 47 -19.56 -6.36 -0.92
CA LEU A 47 -18.90 -7.65 -0.99
C LEU A 47 -17.69 -7.49 -1.93
N TYR A 48 -16.54 -8.04 -1.55
CA TYR A 48 -15.36 -7.97 -2.38
C TYR A 48 -14.54 -9.24 -2.34
N THR A 49 -13.80 -9.49 -3.40
CA THR A 49 -12.63 -10.37 -3.36
C THR A 49 -11.38 -9.53 -3.58
N SER A 50 -10.28 -9.90 -2.93
CA SER A 50 -9.02 -9.19 -3.09
C SER A 50 -7.81 -10.11 -3.00
N ARG A 51 -6.73 -9.74 -3.66
CA ARG A 51 -5.40 -10.32 -3.46
C ARG A 51 -4.44 -9.20 -3.06
N LYS A 52 -4.02 -9.22 -1.80
CA LYS A 52 -2.90 -8.39 -1.34
C LYS A 52 -1.60 -9.08 -1.73
N TYR A 53 -0.62 -8.32 -2.17
CA TYR A 53 0.73 -8.81 -2.44
C TYR A 53 1.76 -7.88 -1.81
N MET A 54 2.89 -8.49 -1.47
CA MET A 54 4.10 -7.80 -1.05
C MET A 54 5.27 -8.59 -1.65
N GLY A 55 6.39 -7.92 -1.89
CA GLY A 55 7.63 -8.56 -2.26
C GLY A 55 8.80 -7.69 -1.86
N GLN A 56 9.90 -8.34 -1.49
CA GLN A 56 11.17 -7.68 -1.23
C GLN A 56 12.24 -8.31 -2.11
N GLN A 57 12.98 -7.45 -2.80
CA GLN A 57 14.06 -7.83 -3.68
C GLN A 57 15.36 -7.23 -3.17
N LEU A 58 16.34 -8.09 -2.96
CA LEU A 58 17.72 -7.71 -2.67
C LEU A 58 18.47 -7.75 -4.00
N ILE A 59 18.86 -6.61 -4.52
CA ILE A 59 19.42 -6.47 -5.87
C ILE A 59 20.90 -6.18 -5.77
N ASP A 60 21.71 -7.01 -6.42
CA ASP A 60 23.12 -6.76 -6.66
C ASP A 60 23.31 -6.30 -8.10
N GLY A 61 23.52 -5.00 -8.27
CA GLY A 61 23.65 -4.39 -9.59
C GLY A 61 24.94 -4.76 -10.31
N SER A 62 26.01 -5.06 -9.56
CA SER A 62 27.31 -5.42 -10.12
C SER A 62 27.28 -6.80 -10.77
N LEU A 63 26.56 -7.73 -10.14
CA LEU A 63 26.41 -9.11 -10.62
C LEU A 63 25.20 -9.28 -11.54
N ASN A 64 24.33 -8.26 -11.66
CA ASN A 64 23.03 -8.34 -12.32
C ASN A 64 22.19 -9.52 -11.80
N LYS A 65 22.16 -9.69 -10.48
CA LYS A 65 21.43 -10.76 -9.79
C LYS A 65 20.56 -10.19 -8.68
N LYS A 66 19.58 -10.96 -8.26
CA LYS A 66 18.71 -10.58 -7.14
C LYS A 66 18.23 -11.79 -6.35
N LEU A 67 17.85 -11.56 -5.10
CA LEU A 67 17.02 -12.47 -4.33
C LEU A 67 15.60 -11.90 -4.30
N ASP A 68 14.61 -12.67 -4.76
CA ASP A 68 13.21 -12.26 -4.86
C ASP A 68 12.37 -13.01 -3.82
N TYR A 69 12.17 -12.40 -2.66
CA TYR A 69 11.39 -13.00 -1.59
C TYR A 69 9.93 -12.55 -1.65
N LEU A 70 9.04 -13.54 -1.66
CA LEU A 70 7.60 -13.34 -1.72
C LEU A 70 6.88 -14.12 -0.61
N PRO A 71 5.81 -13.57 -0.04
CA PRO A 71 4.89 -14.33 0.79
C PRO A 71 3.95 -15.23 -0.05
N SER A 72 3.42 -16.30 0.55
CA SER A 72 2.39 -17.17 -0.04
C SER A 72 0.98 -16.59 0.16
N ASN A 73 0.73 -15.40 -0.41
CA ASN A 73 -0.51 -14.67 -0.18
C ASN A 73 -1.74 -15.33 -0.82
N ASN A 74 -2.76 -15.52 0.01
CA ASN A 74 -4.04 -16.10 -0.39
C ASN A 74 -4.99 -15.05 -0.99
N TYR A 75 -5.95 -15.52 -1.78
CA TYR A 75 -7.11 -14.68 -2.13
C TYR A 75 -8.01 -14.53 -0.90
N LEU A 76 -8.59 -13.34 -0.77
CA LEU A 76 -9.50 -12.96 0.30
C LEU A 76 -10.90 -12.76 -0.29
N VAL A 77 -11.91 -13.15 0.46
CA VAL A 77 -13.29 -12.70 0.28
C VAL A 77 -13.67 -11.92 1.52
N GLY A 78 -14.35 -10.78 1.33
CA GLY A 78 -14.59 -9.87 2.42
C GLY A 78 -15.83 -9.03 2.25
N PHE A 79 -16.24 -8.44 3.37
CA PHE A 79 -17.34 -7.51 3.46
C PHE A 79 -16.77 -6.16 3.91
N GLY A 80 -17.35 -5.09 3.40
CA GLY A 80 -16.97 -3.73 3.76
C GLY A 80 -18.17 -2.83 3.94
N ILE A 81 -18.05 -1.88 4.84
CA ILE A 81 -19.06 -0.87 5.09
C ILE A 81 -18.39 0.49 5.09
N ASN A 82 -18.90 1.41 4.28
CA ASN A 82 -18.49 2.81 4.28
C ASN A 82 -19.67 3.70 4.65
N TYR A 83 -19.44 4.66 5.55
CA TYR A 83 -20.38 5.71 5.89
C TYR A 83 -19.62 6.99 6.21
N LYS A 84 -19.91 8.07 5.47
CA LYS A 84 -19.17 9.34 5.51
C LYS A 84 -17.67 9.16 5.29
N LEU A 85 -16.86 9.38 6.32
CA LEU A 85 -15.40 9.31 6.28
C LEU A 85 -14.87 7.97 6.81
N LEU A 86 -15.73 7.14 7.41
CA LEU A 86 -15.33 5.87 8.00
C LEU A 86 -15.65 4.73 7.04
N GLY A 87 -14.62 3.96 6.69
CA GLY A 87 -14.74 2.73 5.94
C GLY A 87 -14.06 1.59 6.67
N ILE A 88 -14.77 0.50 6.91
CA ILE A 88 -14.24 -0.70 7.56
C ILE A 88 -14.37 -1.85 6.57
N ASN A 89 -13.30 -2.61 6.37
CA ASN A 89 -13.28 -3.79 5.52
C ASN A 89 -12.73 -4.96 6.32
N ALA A 90 -13.46 -6.08 6.35
CA ALA A 90 -12.99 -7.34 6.90
C ALA A 90 -12.87 -8.34 5.75
N GLY A 91 -11.76 -9.09 5.70
CA GLY A 91 -11.48 -10.04 4.62
C GLY A 91 -10.90 -11.33 5.20
N PHE A 92 -11.35 -12.46 4.66
CA PHE A 92 -11.01 -13.79 5.14
C PHE A 92 -10.54 -14.65 3.96
N SER A 93 -9.59 -15.55 4.24
CA SER A 93 -9.11 -16.50 3.25
C SER A 93 -9.80 -17.86 3.42
N LEU A 94 -10.56 -18.27 2.40
CA LEU A 94 -11.18 -19.59 2.33
C LEU A 94 -10.11 -20.66 2.03
N PRO A 95 -10.22 -21.89 2.57
CA PRO A 95 -9.23 -22.95 2.35
C PRO A 95 -8.93 -23.23 0.87
N SER A 96 -9.94 -23.23 0.00
CA SER A 96 -9.80 -23.46 -1.45
C SER A 96 -9.08 -22.34 -2.20
N MET A 97 -8.91 -21.18 -1.58
CA MET A 97 -8.26 -19.99 -2.15
C MET A 97 -6.82 -19.81 -1.64
N ARG A 98 -6.30 -20.78 -0.88
CA ARG A 98 -4.96 -20.74 -0.31
C ARG A 98 -3.93 -21.29 -1.28
N MET A 99 -2.74 -20.69 -1.27
CA MET A 99 -1.61 -21.27 -1.99
C MET A 99 -1.16 -22.57 -1.29
N PRO A 100 -0.73 -23.60 -2.05
CA PRO A 100 -0.28 -24.85 -1.47
C PRO A 100 0.92 -24.65 -0.53
N VAL A 101 0.73 -24.95 0.75
CA VAL A 101 1.73 -24.71 1.80
C VAL A 101 2.98 -25.56 1.56
N GLU A 102 2.83 -26.79 1.05
CA GLU A 102 3.98 -27.63 0.74
C GLU A 102 4.89 -27.03 -0.34
N LYS A 103 4.37 -26.20 -1.25
CA LYS A 103 5.15 -25.60 -2.34
C LYS A 103 5.79 -24.27 -1.97
N TYR A 104 5.06 -23.42 -1.26
CA TYR A 104 5.42 -22.01 -1.04
C TYR A 104 5.73 -21.67 0.43
N GLY A 105 5.56 -22.62 1.34
CA GLY A 105 5.60 -22.36 2.77
C GLY A 105 4.37 -21.60 3.26
N LYS A 106 4.25 -21.49 4.58
CA LYS A 106 3.14 -20.80 5.25
C LYS A 106 3.49 -19.33 5.45
N THR A 107 2.61 -18.43 5.00
CA THR A 107 2.65 -17.02 5.37
C THR A 107 1.48 -16.68 6.29
N THR A 108 1.77 -15.88 7.33
CA THR A 108 0.75 -15.13 8.08
C THR A 108 1.01 -13.63 7.94
N PHE A 109 -0.02 -12.80 8.05
CA PHE A 109 0.16 -11.36 7.95
C PHE A 109 -0.87 -10.59 8.78
N LEU A 110 -0.46 -9.40 9.20
CA LEU A 110 -1.32 -8.35 9.74
C LEU A 110 -1.15 -7.14 8.84
N ASP A 111 -2.24 -6.59 8.34
CA ASP A 111 -2.21 -5.46 7.40
C ASP A 111 -3.31 -4.47 7.76
N PHE A 112 -2.88 -3.25 8.07
CA PHE A 112 -3.71 -2.10 8.40
C PHE A 112 -3.51 -1.00 7.36
N GLN A 113 -4.61 -0.59 6.72
CA GLN A 113 -4.59 0.46 5.70
C GLN A 113 -5.68 1.48 6.01
N THR A 114 -5.29 2.74 6.08
CA THR A 114 -6.21 3.87 6.23
C THR A 114 -6.06 4.77 5.01
N HIS A 115 -7.18 4.97 4.30
CA HIS A 115 -7.27 5.85 3.14
C HIS A 115 -8.26 6.97 3.45
N LEU A 116 -7.76 8.19 3.62
CA LEU A 116 -8.56 9.38 3.83
C LEU A 116 -8.58 10.22 2.56
N TYR A 117 -9.57 9.98 1.71
CA TYR A 117 -9.83 10.80 0.53
C TYR A 117 -10.71 12.00 0.90
N LEU A 118 -10.09 13.03 1.47
CA LEU A 118 -10.73 14.36 1.54
C LEU A 118 -10.72 14.98 0.14
N ARG A 119 -11.35 16.14 -0.01
CA ARG A 119 -11.49 16.77 -1.32
C ARG A 119 -10.18 17.33 -1.79
N ARG A 120 -9.59 18.20 -0.98
CA ARG A 120 -8.33 18.89 -1.29
C ARG A 120 -7.10 18.06 -0.98
N VAL A 121 -7.21 17.06 -0.10
CA VAL A 121 -6.07 16.29 0.37
C VAL A 121 -6.43 14.81 0.41
N THR A 122 -5.53 13.96 -0.04
CA THR A 122 -5.54 12.53 0.25
C THR A 122 -4.48 12.25 1.29
N PHE A 123 -4.83 11.46 2.30
CA PHE A 123 -3.88 10.94 3.27
C PHE A 123 -3.99 9.42 3.29
N ASP A 124 -2.87 8.75 3.09
CA ASP A 124 -2.79 7.30 3.11
C ASP A 124 -1.79 6.87 4.19
N LEU A 125 -2.22 5.98 5.07
CA LEU A 125 -1.38 5.31 6.07
C LEU A 125 -1.44 3.80 5.81
N PHE A 126 -0.28 3.23 5.49
CA PHE A 126 -0.11 1.81 5.23
C PHE A 126 0.79 1.23 6.31
N SER A 127 0.32 0.19 6.99
CA SER A 127 1.17 -0.60 7.88
C SER A 127 0.89 -2.07 7.69
N HIS A 128 1.93 -2.88 7.61
CA HIS A 128 1.78 -4.32 7.60
C HIS A 128 2.96 -5.03 8.24
N VAL A 129 2.73 -6.27 8.61
CA VAL A 129 3.75 -7.23 9.00
C VAL A 129 3.39 -8.57 8.34
N PHE A 130 4.33 -9.17 7.63
CA PHE A 130 4.23 -10.49 7.03
C PHE A 130 5.28 -11.40 7.65
N TRP A 131 4.89 -12.61 8.03
CA TRP A 131 5.77 -13.66 8.54
C TRP A 131 5.77 -14.85 7.59
N GLY A 132 6.95 -15.35 7.29
CA GLY A 132 7.18 -16.48 6.38
C GLY A 132 7.11 -16.06 4.91
N GLN A 133 8.16 -16.39 4.17
CA GLN A 133 8.30 -16.10 2.74
C GLN A 133 8.94 -17.30 2.03
N TYR A 134 9.04 -17.22 0.72
CA TYR A 134 9.84 -18.13 -0.10
C TYR A 134 10.66 -17.34 -1.11
N LEU A 135 11.77 -17.92 -1.54
CA LEU A 135 12.62 -17.38 -2.59
C LEU A 135 12.05 -17.80 -3.95
N ASN A 136 11.41 -16.86 -4.64
CA ASN A 136 10.68 -17.08 -5.88
C ASN A 136 11.60 -17.52 -7.02
N ASN A 137 12.82 -16.99 -7.09
CA ASN A 137 13.84 -17.35 -8.08
C ASN A 137 14.84 -18.40 -7.57
N SER A 138 14.42 -19.28 -6.65
CA SER A 138 15.29 -20.30 -6.03
C SER A 138 15.92 -21.27 -7.04
N HIS A 139 15.23 -21.57 -8.15
CA HIS A 139 15.75 -22.43 -9.23
C HIS A 139 16.87 -21.79 -10.03
N ASP A 140 16.95 -20.45 -10.06
CA ASP A 140 17.91 -19.71 -10.87
C ASP A 140 19.15 -19.25 -10.08
N ILE A 141 19.04 -19.19 -8.74
CA ILE A 141 20.04 -18.55 -7.87
C ILE A 141 20.73 -19.53 -6.90
N LEU A 142 20.18 -20.73 -6.67
CA LEU A 142 20.77 -21.72 -5.76
C LEU A 142 21.55 -22.79 -6.52
N LYS A 143 22.64 -23.30 -5.92
CA LYS A 143 23.43 -24.42 -6.45
C LYS A 143 22.64 -25.73 -6.52
N SER A 144 21.85 -25.96 -5.47
CA SER A 144 20.98 -27.14 -5.32
C SER A 144 19.56 -26.67 -5.02
N PRO A 145 18.75 -26.37 -6.05
CA PRO A 145 17.39 -25.90 -5.86
C PRO A 145 16.47 -27.02 -5.34
N PRO A 146 15.31 -26.68 -4.74
CA PRO A 146 14.29 -27.65 -4.38
C PRO A 146 13.78 -28.44 -5.60
N PRO A 147 13.05 -29.56 -5.40
CA PRO A 147 12.40 -30.27 -6.49
C PRO A 147 11.54 -29.34 -7.37
N LYS A 148 11.42 -29.67 -8.66
CA LYS A 148 10.64 -28.87 -9.62
C LYS A 148 9.22 -28.64 -9.09
N GLY A 149 8.80 -27.37 -9.04
CA GLY A 149 7.49 -26.95 -8.53
C GLY A 149 7.44 -26.62 -7.03
N PHE A 150 8.56 -26.77 -6.31
CA PHE A 150 8.76 -26.35 -4.93
C PHE A 150 9.74 -25.17 -4.88
N TYR A 151 9.64 -24.37 -3.82
CA TYR A 151 10.47 -23.18 -3.62
C TYR A 151 11.23 -23.26 -2.30
N TYR A 152 12.35 -22.55 -2.22
CA TYR A 152 13.13 -22.45 -0.99
C TYR A 152 12.37 -21.58 0.01
N THR A 153 11.81 -22.21 1.04
CA THR A 153 10.96 -21.54 2.04
C THR A 153 11.79 -20.96 3.18
N ARG A 154 11.36 -19.81 3.70
CA ARG A 154 11.96 -19.06 4.80
C ARG A 154 10.88 -18.63 5.80
N PRO A 155 10.42 -19.54 6.69
CA PRO A 155 9.37 -19.26 7.66
C PRO A 155 9.78 -18.23 8.72
N ASP A 156 11.09 -18.01 8.89
CA ASP A 156 11.74 -17.12 9.83
C ASP A 156 11.71 -15.63 9.40
N ILE A 157 11.55 -15.36 8.10
CA ILE A 157 11.54 -13.97 7.59
C ILE A 157 10.29 -13.25 8.07
N ARG A 158 10.49 -12.12 8.75
CA ARG A 158 9.48 -11.12 9.05
C ARG A 158 9.75 -9.86 8.22
N ALA A 159 8.79 -9.42 7.41
CA ALA A 159 8.84 -8.14 6.69
C ALA A 159 7.79 -7.20 7.24
N TYR A 160 8.13 -5.94 7.44
CA TYR A 160 7.25 -4.94 8.04
C TYR A 160 7.38 -3.60 7.35
N ALA A 161 6.29 -2.83 7.37
CA ALA A 161 6.23 -1.48 6.83
C ALA A 161 5.32 -0.58 7.65
N VAL A 162 5.65 0.71 7.73
CA VAL A 162 4.79 1.80 8.19
C VAL A 162 5.07 3.04 7.32
N ASN A 163 4.16 3.32 6.41
CA ASN A 163 4.29 4.35 5.39
C ASN A 163 3.13 5.34 5.50
N ALA A 164 3.44 6.64 5.51
CA ALA A 164 2.44 7.70 5.56
C ALA A 164 2.68 8.67 4.39
N GLU A 165 1.65 8.92 3.59
CA GLU A 165 1.70 9.81 2.43
C GLU A 165 0.54 10.80 2.46
N MET A 166 0.82 12.06 2.13
CA MET A 166 -0.18 13.10 1.96
C MET A 166 0.00 13.79 0.61
N ASN A 167 -1.09 13.96 -0.14
CA ASN A 167 -1.08 14.62 -1.45
C ASN A 167 -2.21 15.65 -1.57
N TYR A 168 -1.91 16.83 -2.10
CA TYR A 168 -2.90 17.84 -2.48
C TYR A 168 -3.49 17.53 -3.85
N ASN A 169 -4.82 17.64 -3.96
CA ASN A 169 -5.60 17.43 -5.16
C ASN A 169 -5.90 18.79 -5.81
N PHE A 170 -5.26 19.12 -6.93
CA PHE A 170 -5.40 20.43 -7.57
C PHE A 170 -6.77 20.64 -8.24
N ASN A 171 -7.43 19.59 -8.72
CA ASN A 171 -8.76 19.63 -9.32
C ASN A 171 -9.81 18.97 -8.41
N TYR A 172 -9.74 19.30 -7.11
CA TYR A 172 -10.58 18.71 -6.06
C TYR A 172 -12.09 18.88 -6.26
N SER A 173 -12.52 19.88 -7.05
CA SER A 173 -13.93 20.13 -7.32
C SER A 173 -14.50 19.20 -8.40
N ARG A 174 -13.68 18.74 -9.36
CA ARG A 174 -14.13 17.94 -10.51
C ARG A 174 -13.62 16.51 -10.52
N PHE A 175 -12.52 16.19 -9.83
CA PHE A 175 -11.95 14.84 -9.77
C PHE A 175 -12.26 14.13 -8.43
N SER A 176 -12.53 12.81 -8.48
CA SER A 176 -12.79 12.01 -7.29
C SER A 176 -12.08 10.64 -7.30
N PHE A 177 -11.17 10.44 -6.33
CA PHE A 177 -10.72 9.09 -5.94
C PHE A 177 -11.82 8.29 -5.22
N ARG A 178 -12.81 8.96 -4.62
CA ARG A 178 -13.84 8.29 -3.83
C ARG A 178 -14.75 7.42 -4.70
N ALA A 179 -14.91 7.76 -5.98
CA ALA A 179 -15.72 6.96 -6.90
C ALA A 179 -15.21 5.50 -7.06
N PRO A 180 -13.96 5.25 -7.48
CA PRO A 180 -13.42 3.89 -7.58
C PRO A 180 -13.11 3.21 -6.24
N PHE A 181 -12.77 3.94 -5.17
CA PHE A 181 -12.22 3.31 -3.95
C PHE A 181 -13.20 3.25 -2.76
N LEU A 182 -14.12 4.21 -2.65
CA LEU A 182 -15.13 4.24 -1.58
C LEU A 182 -16.54 3.94 -2.09
N GLN A 183 -16.80 4.23 -3.37
CA GLN A 183 -18.09 4.15 -4.09
C GLN A 183 -19.26 4.90 -3.42
N ASP A 184 -18.91 5.91 -2.61
CA ASP A 184 -19.86 6.87 -2.06
C ASP A 184 -19.91 8.18 -2.90
N GLU A 185 -19.26 8.18 -4.07
CA GLU A 185 -19.35 9.24 -5.06
C GLU A 185 -19.44 8.63 -6.46
N TRP A 186 -20.01 9.39 -7.38
CA TRP A 186 -20.08 9.02 -8.80
C TRP A 186 -19.49 10.14 -9.64
N GLN A 187 -18.42 9.81 -10.37
CA GLN A 187 -17.85 10.65 -11.41
C GLN A 187 -18.77 10.63 -12.65
N LYS A 188 -19.49 11.72 -12.90
CA LYS A 188 -20.47 11.86 -14.00
C LYS A 188 -19.85 12.31 -15.32
N LYS A 189 -18.69 12.97 -15.26
CA LYS A 189 -17.95 13.48 -16.42
C LYS A 189 -16.48 13.18 -16.27
N SER A 190 -15.78 12.97 -17.39
CA SER A 190 -14.33 12.78 -17.36
C SER A 190 -13.63 13.98 -16.73
N ALA A 191 -12.67 13.71 -15.85
CA ALA A 191 -11.84 14.73 -15.22
C ALA A 191 -10.56 14.09 -14.71
N GLY A 192 -9.50 14.89 -14.64
CA GLY A 192 -8.27 14.51 -13.99
C GLY A 192 -7.76 15.59 -13.06
N SER A 193 -6.75 15.24 -12.27
CA SER A 193 -6.07 16.15 -11.36
C SER A 193 -4.59 15.85 -11.31
N PHE A 194 -3.80 16.92 -11.20
CA PHE A 194 -2.45 16.81 -10.67
C PHE A 194 -2.49 16.57 -9.16
N PHE A 195 -1.41 15.98 -8.66
CA PHE A 195 -1.16 15.76 -7.25
C PHE A 195 0.25 16.22 -6.90
N ALA A 196 0.40 16.77 -5.70
CA ALA A 196 1.70 17.09 -5.13
C ALA A 196 1.64 16.97 -3.61
N GLY A 197 2.72 16.49 -3.01
CA GLY A 197 2.78 16.32 -1.57
C GLY A 197 4.06 15.64 -1.13
N GLY A 198 3.96 14.75 -0.15
CA GLY A 198 5.12 14.04 0.39
C GLY A 198 4.74 12.93 1.35
N GLY A 199 5.74 12.15 1.74
CA GLY A 199 5.54 11.04 2.65
C GLY A 199 6.80 10.62 3.38
N VAL A 200 6.58 9.79 4.40
CA VAL A 200 7.62 9.13 5.21
C VAL A 200 7.43 7.62 5.06
N TYR A 201 8.51 6.91 4.84
CA TYR A 201 8.52 5.49 4.53
C TYR A 201 9.48 4.76 5.47
N TRP A 202 8.95 3.81 6.23
CA TRP A 202 9.73 2.96 7.13
C TRP A 202 9.40 1.52 6.82
N ASP A 203 10.33 0.83 6.16
CA ASP A 203 10.17 -0.56 5.78
C ASP A 203 11.42 -1.33 6.21
N GLY A 204 11.25 -2.61 6.51
CA GLY A 204 12.35 -3.46 6.91
C GLY A 204 11.99 -4.93 6.86
N SER A 205 13.00 -5.76 7.00
CA SER A 205 12.82 -7.18 7.19
C SER A 205 13.92 -7.73 8.08
N ASP A 206 13.55 -8.65 8.97
CA ASP A 206 14.45 -9.38 9.84
C ASP A 206 14.18 -10.89 9.80
N ALA A 207 15.20 -11.66 10.17
CA ALA A 207 15.21 -13.12 10.12
C ALA A 207 16.15 -13.68 11.19
N ASP A 208 16.01 -14.97 11.51
CA ASP A 208 16.96 -15.69 12.38
C ASP A 208 18.26 -16.08 11.66
N SER A 209 18.17 -16.23 10.34
CA SER A 209 19.21 -16.71 9.44
C SER A 209 19.47 -15.72 8.31
N SER A 210 20.60 -15.86 7.62
CA SER A 210 20.98 -14.89 6.60
C SER A 210 19.97 -14.83 5.46
N PHE A 211 19.62 -13.62 5.03
CA PHE A 211 18.91 -13.38 3.77
C PHE A 211 19.72 -13.89 2.57
N VAL A 212 21.05 -13.96 2.62
CA VAL A 212 21.83 -14.60 1.56
C VAL A 212 21.92 -16.10 1.87
N PRO A 213 21.32 -17.00 1.07
CA PRO A 213 21.34 -18.43 1.36
C PRO A 213 22.76 -19.00 1.24
N SER A 214 23.16 -19.88 2.17
CA SER A 214 24.49 -20.54 2.12
C SER A 214 24.73 -21.34 0.83
N GLY A 215 23.65 -21.85 0.22
CA GLY A 215 23.67 -22.57 -1.06
C GLY A 215 23.58 -21.68 -2.31
N ILE A 216 23.78 -20.37 -2.21
CA ILE A 216 23.73 -19.47 -3.37
C ILE A 216 24.80 -19.84 -4.42
N ALA A 217 24.41 -19.84 -5.69
CA ALA A 217 25.27 -20.15 -6.83
C ALA A 217 26.10 -18.94 -7.30
N VAL A 218 25.84 -17.77 -6.74
CA VAL A 218 26.46 -16.49 -7.10
C VAL A 218 27.48 -16.13 -6.01
N PRO A 219 28.79 -16.32 -6.26
CA PRO A 219 29.82 -15.89 -5.33
C PRO A 219 29.73 -14.39 -5.07
N ASP A 220 30.12 -13.97 -3.87
CA ASP A 220 30.21 -12.56 -3.45
C ASP A 220 28.91 -11.75 -3.61
N PHE A 221 27.76 -12.40 -3.73
CA PHE A 221 26.46 -11.71 -3.75
C PHE A 221 26.35 -10.76 -2.55
N TYR A 222 25.97 -9.51 -2.81
CA TYR A 222 25.90 -8.46 -1.78
C TYR A 222 27.27 -8.18 -1.12
N ASN A 223 28.34 -8.24 -1.92
CA ASN A 223 29.75 -8.09 -1.53
C ASN A 223 30.19 -9.13 -0.48
N GLY A 224 29.60 -10.33 -0.54
CA GLY A 224 29.88 -11.43 0.39
C GLY A 224 29.32 -11.22 1.80
N ILE A 225 28.49 -10.19 2.02
CA ILE A 225 27.93 -9.92 3.34
C ILE A 225 26.70 -10.80 3.57
N ASN A 226 26.80 -11.67 4.57
CA ASN A 226 25.66 -12.40 5.10
C ASN A 226 24.95 -11.56 6.17
N PHE A 227 23.67 -11.26 5.96
CA PHE A 227 22.92 -10.39 6.86
C PHE A 227 21.54 -10.92 7.21
N LYS A 228 21.06 -10.56 8.40
CA LYS A 228 19.79 -11.04 8.96
C LYS A 228 18.75 -9.95 9.16
N ARG A 229 19.10 -8.68 8.91
CA ARG A 229 18.15 -7.57 8.94
C ARG A 229 18.54 -6.51 7.93
N TRP A 230 17.54 -5.94 7.28
CA TRP A 230 17.63 -4.66 6.60
C TRP A 230 16.48 -3.75 7.03
N GLU A 231 16.71 -2.45 7.05
CA GLU A 231 15.69 -1.45 7.37
C GLU A 231 16.01 -0.17 6.60
N TRP A 232 14.99 0.55 6.17
CA TRP A 232 15.15 1.92 5.73
C TRP A 232 14.19 2.88 6.41
N LEU A 233 14.60 4.14 6.45
CA LEU A 233 13.72 5.27 6.76
C LEU A 233 13.97 6.36 5.72
N ALA A 234 12.94 6.74 4.98
CA ALA A 234 13.03 7.73 3.91
C ALA A 234 11.93 8.80 4.03
N VAL A 235 12.25 9.99 3.51
CA VAL A 235 11.28 11.06 3.26
C VAL A 235 11.31 11.40 1.78
N ALA A 236 10.15 11.61 1.17
CA ALA A 236 10.07 11.91 -0.26
C ALA A 236 9.04 13.00 -0.55
N ALA A 237 9.37 13.89 -1.48
CA ALA A 237 8.38 14.70 -2.17
C ALA A 237 7.68 13.83 -3.22
N THR A 238 6.38 13.99 -3.38
CA THR A 238 5.57 13.20 -4.30
C THR A 238 4.80 14.09 -5.25
N GLY A 239 4.55 13.61 -6.46
CA GLY A 239 3.81 14.31 -7.48
C GLY A 239 3.35 13.38 -8.58
N GLY A 240 2.27 13.76 -9.26
CA GLY A 240 1.75 12.92 -10.33
C GLY A 240 0.40 13.39 -10.85
N TYR A 241 -0.29 12.47 -11.50
CA TYR A 241 -1.54 12.74 -12.18
C TYR A 241 -2.50 11.57 -12.05
N ALA A 242 -3.79 11.89 -11.98
CA ALA A 242 -4.85 10.91 -12.11
C ALA A 242 -5.93 11.42 -13.06
N HIS A 243 -6.58 10.51 -13.76
CA HIS A 243 -7.69 10.82 -14.65
C HIS A 243 -8.75 9.73 -14.62
N THR A 244 -10.01 10.15 -14.59
CA THR A 244 -11.16 9.27 -14.77
C THR A 244 -11.80 9.58 -16.11
N PHE A 245 -11.91 8.57 -16.97
CA PHE A 245 -12.67 8.58 -18.22
C PHE A 245 -14.07 8.04 -17.93
N VAL A 246 -15.10 8.83 -18.19
CA VAL A 246 -16.50 8.40 -18.06
C VAL A 246 -17.06 8.08 -19.43
N ILE A 247 -17.58 6.87 -19.59
CA ILE A 247 -18.09 6.30 -20.83
C ILE A 247 -19.58 5.98 -20.63
N ASP A 248 -20.42 6.44 -21.56
CA ASP A 248 -21.89 6.28 -21.52
C ASP A 248 -22.54 6.68 -20.19
N LYS A 249 -21.91 7.64 -19.50
CA LYS A 249 -22.30 8.17 -18.17
C LYS A 249 -22.29 7.15 -17.03
N ARG A 250 -22.16 5.84 -17.28
CA ARG A 250 -22.31 4.76 -16.30
C ARG A 250 -21.03 3.96 -16.08
N PHE A 251 -20.23 3.78 -17.13
CA PHE A 251 -18.95 3.10 -17.03
C PHE A 251 -17.84 4.13 -16.81
N PHE A 252 -16.80 3.75 -16.08
CA PHE A 252 -15.61 4.57 -15.98
C PHE A 252 -14.35 3.71 -15.91
N ILE A 253 -13.26 4.30 -16.38
CA ILE A 253 -11.89 3.83 -16.15
C ILE A 253 -11.12 4.97 -15.52
N MET A 254 -10.40 4.68 -14.46
CA MET A 254 -9.60 5.63 -13.71
C MET A 254 -8.16 5.11 -13.64
N LEU A 255 -7.23 5.99 -13.97
CA LEU A 255 -5.79 5.75 -13.96
C LEU A 255 -5.13 6.82 -13.09
N SER A 256 -4.12 6.43 -12.33
CA SER A 256 -3.32 7.33 -11.50
C SER A 256 -1.90 6.83 -11.42
N ALA A 257 -0.94 7.74 -11.54
CA ALA A 257 0.46 7.50 -11.26
C ALA A 257 0.98 8.66 -10.42
N ILE A 258 1.46 8.37 -9.21
CA ILE A 258 2.07 9.33 -8.29
C ILE A 258 3.48 8.84 -7.96
N GLY A 259 4.46 9.53 -8.52
CA GLY A 259 5.88 9.27 -8.28
C GLY A 259 6.38 10.02 -7.05
N GLY A 260 7.49 9.57 -6.50
CA GLY A 260 8.18 10.22 -5.40
C GLY A 260 9.70 10.12 -5.54
N ILE A 261 10.37 11.21 -5.20
CA ILE A 261 11.83 11.27 -5.08
C ILE A 261 12.19 11.84 -3.72
N GLY A 262 13.19 11.24 -3.09
CA GLY A 262 13.53 11.55 -1.72
C GLY A 262 14.94 11.10 -1.35
N VAL A 263 15.20 11.13 -0.05
CA VAL A 263 16.42 10.63 0.56
C VAL A 263 16.07 9.78 1.77
N GLY A 264 16.85 8.75 2.02
CA GLY A 264 16.65 7.88 3.17
C GLY A 264 17.94 7.28 3.68
N ARG A 265 17.87 6.78 4.92
CA ARG A 265 18.94 6.00 5.55
C ARG A 265 18.57 4.52 5.42
N SER A 266 19.45 3.74 4.80
CA SER A 266 19.39 2.27 4.84
C SER A 266 20.30 1.76 5.94
N THR A 267 19.88 0.67 6.59
CA THR A 267 20.63 -0.07 7.58
C THR A 267 20.62 -1.54 7.22
N LEU A 268 21.76 -2.19 7.32
CA LEU A 268 21.91 -3.64 7.13
C LEU A 268 22.67 -4.20 8.34
N THR A 269 22.11 -5.22 8.99
CA THR A 269 22.71 -5.85 10.16
C THR A 269 23.18 -7.25 9.78
N ASP A 270 24.48 -7.49 9.92
CA ASP A 270 25.06 -8.79 9.59
C ASP A 270 24.73 -9.88 10.63
N MET A 271 25.26 -11.08 10.43
CA MET A 271 25.09 -12.19 11.36
C MET A 271 25.70 -11.91 12.75
N ASP A 272 26.80 -11.14 12.81
CA ASP A 272 27.55 -10.77 14.01
C ASP A 272 26.94 -9.57 14.76
N ASN A 273 25.80 -9.04 14.31
CA ASN A 273 25.14 -7.82 14.81
C ASN A 273 25.89 -6.52 14.57
N ARG A 274 26.77 -6.46 13.55
CA ARG A 274 27.34 -5.21 13.07
C ARG A 274 26.34 -4.52 12.15
N ASP A 275 26.12 -3.23 12.40
CA ASP A 275 25.24 -2.38 11.59
C ASP A 275 26.06 -1.60 10.55
N TYR A 276 25.67 -1.72 9.28
CA TYR A 276 26.16 -0.92 8.17
C TYR A 276 25.07 0.06 7.77
N HIS A 277 25.44 1.31 7.46
CA HIS A 277 24.48 2.34 7.07
C HIS A 277 24.93 3.06 5.81
N THR A 278 23.95 3.50 5.01
CA THR A 278 24.18 4.42 3.90
C THR A 278 23.02 5.40 3.77
N TYR A 279 23.31 6.56 3.20
CA TYR A 279 22.28 7.51 2.76
C TYR A 279 22.22 7.48 1.25
N SER A 280 21.03 7.27 0.69
CA SER A 280 20.87 7.18 -0.75
C SER A 280 19.56 7.82 -1.23
N PRO A 281 19.47 8.16 -2.52
CA PRO A 281 18.21 8.54 -3.12
C PRO A 281 17.16 7.44 -2.93
N PHE A 282 15.95 7.87 -2.56
CA PHE A 282 14.78 7.02 -2.45
C PHE A 282 13.82 7.34 -3.59
N TYR A 283 13.35 6.31 -4.27
CA TYR A 283 12.39 6.43 -5.37
C TYR A 283 11.13 5.65 -5.04
N LYS A 284 9.99 6.22 -5.41
CA LYS A 284 8.69 5.59 -5.22
C LYS A 284 7.80 5.80 -6.43
N LEU A 285 6.96 4.82 -6.72
CA LEU A 285 5.83 4.97 -7.63
C LEU A 285 4.60 4.34 -6.97
N THR A 286 3.47 5.06 -6.97
CA THR A 286 2.17 4.48 -6.63
C THR A 286 1.22 4.63 -7.80
N GLU A 287 0.76 3.49 -8.26
CA GLU A 287 -0.18 3.36 -9.36
C GLU A 287 -1.55 2.99 -8.79
N ARG A 288 -2.59 3.65 -9.28
CA ARG A 288 -3.97 3.29 -8.93
C ARG A 288 -4.78 3.15 -10.21
N PHE A 289 -5.45 2.00 -10.33
CA PHE A 289 -6.34 1.68 -11.42
C PHE A 289 -7.72 1.41 -10.84
N GLY A 290 -8.77 1.87 -11.51
CA GLY A 290 -10.15 1.56 -11.17
C GLY A 290 -11.00 1.46 -12.42
N ALA A 291 -11.78 0.40 -12.56
CA ALA A 291 -12.78 0.29 -13.61
C ALA A 291 -14.09 -0.13 -12.96
N GLY A 292 -15.18 0.53 -13.32
CA GLY A 292 -16.46 0.26 -12.67
C GLY A 292 -17.66 0.71 -13.47
N TYR A 293 -18.78 0.06 -13.18
CA TYR A 293 -20.09 0.36 -13.72
C TYR A 293 -21.03 0.76 -12.57
N GLN A 294 -21.68 1.90 -12.74
CA GLN A 294 -22.59 2.48 -11.77
C GLN A 294 -24.03 2.43 -12.30
N PHE A 295 -24.90 1.69 -11.61
CA PHE A 295 -26.32 1.56 -11.96
C PHE A 295 -27.21 1.85 -10.75
N GLY A 296 -27.77 3.06 -10.71
CA GLY A 296 -28.63 3.49 -9.60
C GLY A 296 -27.88 3.43 -8.26
N ARG A 297 -28.25 2.47 -7.41
CA ARG A 297 -27.64 2.24 -6.09
C ARG A 297 -26.55 1.16 -6.09
N VAL A 298 -26.40 0.44 -7.20
CA VAL A 298 -25.44 -0.66 -7.35
C VAL A 298 -24.17 -0.15 -8.04
N TYR A 299 -23.03 -0.62 -7.54
CA TYR A 299 -21.72 -0.48 -8.14
C TYR A 299 -21.12 -1.86 -8.35
N VAL A 300 -20.53 -2.10 -9.52
CA VAL A 300 -19.71 -3.28 -9.80
C VAL A 300 -18.41 -2.79 -10.40
N GLY A 301 -17.27 -3.23 -9.87
CA GLY A 301 -15.99 -2.79 -10.42
C GLY A 301 -14.77 -3.40 -9.78
N ALA A 302 -13.64 -3.20 -10.43
CA ALA A 302 -12.33 -3.64 -9.97
C ALA A 302 -11.40 -2.45 -9.71
N THR A 303 -10.49 -2.62 -8.78
CA THR A 303 -9.45 -1.65 -8.44
C THR A 303 -8.12 -2.34 -8.24
N CYS A 304 -7.04 -1.70 -8.64
CA CYS A 304 -5.68 -2.10 -8.33
C CYS A 304 -4.97 -0.91 -7.69
N VAL A 305 -4.26 -1.14 -6.59
CA VAL A 305 -3.28 -0.20 -6.06
C VAL A 305 -1.95 -0.94 -6.02
N ASN A 306 -0.93 -0.36 -6.64
CA ASN A 306 0.44 -0.87 -6.62
C ASN A 306 1.37 0.20 -6.08
N MET A 307 2.34 -0.19 -5.27
CA MET A 307 3.35 0.67 -4.69
C MET A 307 4.70 -0.01 -4.86
N ASP A 308 5.60 0.65 -5.58
CA ASP A 308 6.99 0.24 -5.79
C ASP A 308 7.90 1.27 -5.13
N MET A 309 8.89 0.81 -4.37
CA MET A 309 9.85 1.63 -3.65
C MET A 309 11.26 1.05 -3.83
N LEU A 310 12.22 1.91 -4.15
CA LEU A 310 13.60 1.53 -4.41
C LEU A 310 14.54 2.43 -3.62
N MET A 311 15.53 1.84 -2.96
CA MET A 311 16.56 2.57 -2.24
C MET A 311 17.90 1.82 -2.28
N GLY A 312 19.01 2.55 -2.21
CA GLY A 312 20.34 1.94 -2.07
C GLY A 312 20.50 1.22 -0.74
N ALA A 313 21.23 0.11 -0.76
CA ALA A 313 21.64 -0.63 0.43
C ALA A 313 23.12 -0.35 0.75
N PRO A 314 23.59 -0.64 1.98
CA PRO A 314 24.95 -0.28 2.40
C PRO A 314 26.09 -0.84 1.54
N PRO A 315 26.05 -2.10 1.05
CA PRO A 315 27.06 -2.59 0.14
C PRO A 315 27.02 -1.83 -1.19
N GLU A 316 28.19 -1.45 -1.72
CA GLU A 316 28.28 -0.68 -2.95
C GLU A 316 27.62 -1.40 -4.13
N GLY A 317 26.90 -0.67 -4.98
CA GLY A 317 26.21 -1.24 -6.14
C GLY A 317 24.95 -2.05 -5.81
N THR A 318 24.54 -2.13 -4.55
CA THR A 318 23.36 -2.90 -4.12
C THR A 318 22.14 -2.01 -3.81
N ARG A 319 20.95 -2.57 -3.97
CA ARG A 319 19.66 -1.88 -3.76
C ARG A 319 18.64 -2.82 -3.15
N ILE A 320 17.71 -2.27 -2.39
CA ILE A 320 16.52 -2.97 -1.94
C ILE A 320 15.34 -2.42 -2.74
N HIS A 321 14.55 -3.32 -3.31
CA HIS A 321 13.31 -2.99 -4.00
C HIS A 321 12.15 -3.62 -3.24
N TYR A 322 11.22 -2.79 -2.78
CA TYR A 322 10.06 -3.20 -2.01
C TYR A 322 8.80 -2.90 -2.80
N ARG A 323 7.95 -3.91 -2.98
CA ARG A 323 6.67 -3.75 -3.67
C ARG A 323 5.53 -4.20 -2.76
N SER A 324 4.43 -3.47 -2.78
CA SER A 324 3.20 -3.85 -2.10
C SER A 324 1.99 -3.39 -2.90
N GLY A 325 0.88 -4.14 -2.81
CA GLY A 325 -0.32 -3.76 -3.53
C GLY A 325 -1.53 -4.59 -3.20
N ASN A 326 -2.65 -4.20 -3.80
CA ASN A 326 -3.95 -4.83 -3.60
C ASN A 326 -4.76 -4.76 -4.89
N ILE A 327 -5.16 -5.93 -5.41
CA ILE A 327 -6.13 -6.05 -6.50
C ILE A 327 -7.45 -6.45 -5.86
N ARG A 328 -8.53 -5.76 -6.22
CA ARG A 328 -9.86 -5.99 -5.64
C ARG A 328 -10.94 -5.97 -6.71
N ALA A 329 -11.90 -6.88 -6.64
CA ALA A 329 -13.17 -6.78 -7.34
C ALA A 329 -14.30 -6.62 -6.30
N ASN A 330 -15.25 -5.72 -6.57
CA ASN A 330 -16.29 -5.32 -5.63
C ASN A 330 -17.66 -5.32 -6.29
N VAL A 331 -18.67 -5.75 -5.52
CA VAL A 331 -20.07 -5.39 -5.72
C VAL A 331 -20.51 -4.60 -4.50
N ALA A 332 -21.01 -3.39 -4.70
CA ALA A 332 -21.45 -2.53 -3.61
C ALA A 332 -22.87 -2.00 -3.84
N TYR A 333 -23.60 -1.82 -2.76
CA TYR A 333 -24.94 -1.26 -2.74
C TYR A 333 -25.01 -0.08 -1.78
N ARG A 334 -25.71 0.99 -2.19
CA ARG A 334 -25.96 2.18 -1.37
C ARG A 334 -27.35 2.17 -0.75
N PHE A 335 -27.39 2.21 0.59
CA PHE A 335 -28.62 2.35 1.37
C PHE A 335 -28.78 3.80 1.83
N SER A 336 -29.84 4.46 1.35
CA SER A 336 -30.23 5.76 1.89
C SER A 336 -30.80 5.60 3.30
N LEU A 337 -30.25 6.34 4.25
CA LEU A 337 -30.66 6.28 5.65
C LEU A 337 -31.75 7.31 5.93
N LYS A 338 -32.80 6.91 6.67
CA LYS A 338 -33.86 7.84 7.13
C LYS A 338 -33.40 8.76 8.26
N LYS A 339 -32.41 8.32 9.05
CA LYS A 339 -31.81 9.07 10.16
C LYS A 339 -30.29 8.95 10.08
N GLU A 340 -29.61 10.04 10.39
CA GLU A 340 -28.15 10.10 10.40
C GLU A 340 -27.58 9.27 11.56
N ILE A 341 -26.64 8.36 11.27
CA ILE A 341 -25.87 7.66 12.31
C ILE A 341 -24.83 8.65 12.87
N ARG A 342 -24.84 8.86 14.19
CA ARG A 342 -23.82 9.64 14.90
C ARG A 342 -22.59 8.76 15.13
N ILE A 343 -21.47 9.09 14.46
CA ILE A 343 -20.21 8.33 14.57
C ILE A 343 -19.36 8.82 15.75
N PHE A 344 -19.46 10.11 16.09
CA PHE A 344 -18.76 10.70 17.22
C PHE A 344 -19.78 11.12 18.30
N PRO A 345 -19.49 10.89 19.59
CA PRO A 345 -20.29 11.47 20.66
C PRO A 345 -20.26 12.99 20.48
N GLY A 346 -21.44 13.60 20.33
CA GLY A 346 -21.53 15.05 20.22
C GLY A 346 -20.94 15.69 21.47
N ARG A 347 -20.10 16.71 21.30
CA ARG A 347 -19.83 17.65 22.39
C ARG A 347 -21.19 18.22 22.82
N LYS A 348 -21.53 18.01 24.10
CA LYS A 348 -22.65 18.72 24.72
C LYS A 348 -22.33 20.21 24.78
#